data_AF-A0A8B6LK43-F1
#
_entry.id   AF-A0A8B6LK43-F1
#
_cell.length_a   1.000
_cell.length_b   1.000
_cell.length_c   1.000
_cell.angle_alpha   90.00
_cell.angle_beta   90.00
_cell.angle_gamma   90.00
#
_symmetry.space_group_name_H-M   'P 1'
#
loop_
_entity.id
_entity.type
_entity.pdbx_description
1 polymer ?
#
loop_
_entity_poly.entity_id
_entity_poly.type
_entity_poly.pdbx_seq_one_letter_code
_entity_poly.pdbx_strand_id
1 'polypeptide(L)'
;MPATPQEVAALRRTFEQEHRKPARALAELLLIGNVLLESHEALEGRLGERFEAFVLESLEDEGVSHSEFARAVQALQDLRSTLETLDGLPG
;
A
#
# COMPACT_ATOMS: atom_id res chain seq x y z
N MET A 1 18.78 -14.32 -12.84
CA MET A 1 17.43 -14.89 -13.01
C MET A 1 16.42 -13.92 -12.40
N PRO A 2 15.60 -13.27 -13.23
CA PRO A 2 14.48 -12.47 -12.76
C PRO A 2 13.39 -13.39 -12.20
N ALA A 3 12.52 -12.89 -11.32
CA ALA A 3 11.39 -13.69 -10.85
C ALA A 3 10.48 -14.09 -12.00
N THR A 4 9.94 -15.29 -11.91
CA THR A 4 8.92 -15.76 -12.86
C THR A 4 7.60 -15.04 -12.60
N PRO A 5 6.75 -14.82 -13.63
CA PRO A 5 5.42 -14.24 -13.45
C PRO A 5 4.55 -15.01 -12.45
N GLN A 6 4.82 -16.30 -12.24
CA GLN A 6 4.12 -17.16 -11.29
C GLN A 6 4.50 -16.86 -9.84
N GLU A 7 5.79 -16.59 -9.56
CA GLU A 7 6.27 -16.17 -8.24
C GLU A 7 5.71 -14.79 -7.87
N VAL A 8 5.68 -13.87 -8.84
CA VAL A 8 5.05 -12.54 -8.67
C VAL A 8 3.56 -12.66 -8.36
N ALA A 9 2.83 -13.52 -9.08
CA ALA A 9 1.41 -13.75 -8.83
C ALA A 9 1.17 -14.41 -7.46
N ALA A 10 2.06 -15.32 -7.02
CA ALA A 10 1.96 -15.95 -5.71
C ALA A 10 2.15 -14.94 -4.57
N LEU A 11 3.14 -14.05 -4.65
CA LEU A 11 3.39 -13.00 -3.65
C LEU A 11 2.19 -12.06 -3.51
N ARG A 12 1.60 -11.62 -4.65
CA ARG A 12 0.38 -10.81 -4.64
C ARG A 12 -0.78 -11.54 -3.99
N ARG A 13 -0.98 -12.81 -4.34
CA ARG A 13 -2.07 -13.62 -3.80
C ARG A 13 -1.96 -13.82 -2.29
N THR A 14 -0.75 -14.02 -1.76
CA THR A 14 -0.51 -14.12 -0.32
C THR A 14 -0.95 -12.85 0.40
N PHE A 15 -0.51 -11.68 -0.10
CA PHE A 15 -0.95 -10.39 0.45
C PHE A 15 -2.48 -10.23 0.43
N GLU A 16 -3.14 -10.64 -0.67
CA GLU A 16 -4.59 -10.56 -0.78
C GLU A 16 -5.34 -11.46 0.21
N GLN A 17 -4.75 -12.59 0.59
CA GLN A 17 -5.32 -13.56 1.52
C GLN A 17 -5.12 -13.17 2.99
N GLU A 18 -3.99 -12.54 3.30
CA GLU A 18 -3.60 -12.18 4.68
C GLU A 18 -4.28 -10.90 5.18
N HIS A 19 -4.74 -10.03 4.27
CA HIS A 19 -5.34 -8.74 4.61
C HIS A 19 -6.75 -8.59 4.06
N ARG A 20 -7.66 -8.04 4.88
CA ARG A 20 -9.04 -7.76 4.46
C ARG A 20 -9.07 -6.72 3.33
N LYS A 21 -10.07 -6.84 2.44
CA LYS A 21 -10.21 -5.95 1.27
C LYS A 21 -10.19 -4.46 1.61
N PRO A 22 -10.91 -3.96 2.64
CA PRO A 22 -10.90 -2.53 2.97
C PRO A 22 -9.52 -2.04 3.43
N ALA A 23 -8.84 -2.82 4.28
CA ALA A 23 -7.48 -2.50 4.73
C ALA A 23 -6.49 -2.43 3.55
N ARG A 24 -6.60 -3.35 2.59
CA ARG A 24 -5.77 -3.35 1.37
C ARG A 24 -6.04 -2.14 0.48
N ALA A 25 -7.31 -1.87 0.20
CA ALA A 25 -7.70 -0.75 -0.66
C ALA A 25 -7.25 0.59 -0.10
N LEU A 26 -7.42 0.80 1.22
CA LEU A 26 -7.00 2.03 1.89
C LEU A 26 -5.47 2.13 1.98
N ALA A 27 -4.75 1.00 2.12
CA ALA A 27 -3.30 1.00 2.12
C ALA A 27 -2.74 1.38 0.74
N GLU A 28 -3.31 0.84 -0.33
CA GLU A 28 -2.98 1.23 -1.70
C GLU A 28 -3.27 2.71 -1.96
N LEU A 29 -4.44 3.18 -1.51
CA LEU A 29 -4.84 4.58 -1.64
C LEU A 29 -3.87 5.51 -0.90
N LEU A 30 -3.52 5.20 0.36
CA LEU A 30 -2.57 5.99 1.16
C LEU A 30 -1.22 6.12 0.44
N LEU A 31 -0.66 5.00 -0.04
CA LEU A 31 0.65 5.02 -0.69
C LEU A 31 0.63 5.83 -2.00
N ILE A 32 -0.39 5.64 -2.84
CA ILE A 32 -0.50 6.37 -4.12
C ILE A 32 -0.79 7.85 -3.86
N GLY A 33 -1.71 8.14 -2.94
CA GLY A 33 -2.06 9.50 -2.57
C GLY A 33 -0.87 10.29 -2.03
N ASN A 34 -0.05 9.69 -1.17
CA ASN A 34 1.15 10.34 -0.64
C ASN A 34 2.14 10.70 -1.77
N VAL A 35 2.40 9.79 -2.71
CA VAL A 35 3.27 10.07 -3.87
C VAL A 35 2.71 11.21 -4.73
N LEU A 36 1.40 11.22 -4.98
CA LEU A 36 0.76 12.28 -5.76
C LEU A 36 0.82 13.63 -5.03
N LEU A 37 0.55 13.65 -3.74
CA LEU A 37 0.62 14.88 -2.95
C LEU A 37 2.05 15.41 -2.84
N GLU A 38 3.03 14.53 -2.65
CA GLU A 38 4.45 14.89 -2.60
C GLU A 38 4.91 15.51 -3.92
N SER A 39 4.58 14.87 -5.06
CA SER A 39 4.92 15.39 -6.40
C SER A 39 4.29 16.74 -6.74
N HIS A 40 3.26 17.16 -5.99
CA HIS A 40 2.60 18.46 -6.15
C HIS A 40 2.87 19.41 -4.97
N GLU A 41 3.86 19.11 -4.12
CA GLU A 41 4.21 19.91 -2.93
C GLU A 41 3.01 20.17 -2.00
N ALA A 42 2.05 19.25 -1.97
CA ALA A 42 0.79 19.39 -1.24
C ALA A 42 0.62 18.32 -0.14
N LEU A 43 1.65 17.47 0.06
CA LEU A 43 1.70 16.51 1.14
C LEU A 43 1.76 17.21 2.50
N GLU A 44 2.58 18.25 2.61
CA GLU A 44 2.66 19.07 3.80
C GLU A 44 1.59 20.18 3.72
N GLY A 45 0.69 20.22 4.71
CA GLY A 45 -0.35 21.24 4.84
C GLY A 45 -1.77 20.70 4.66
N ARG A 46 -2.72 21.61 4.49
CA ARG A 46 -4.16 21.31 4.64
C ARG A 46 -4.67 20.21 3.71
N LEU A 47 -4.12 20.08 2.50
CA LEU A 47 -4.58 19.04 1.57
C LEU A 47 -4.14 17.65 2.05
N GLY A 48 -2.86 17.49 2.43
CA GLY A 48 -2.34 16.25 3.02
C GLY A 48 -3.04 15.88 4.32
N GLU A 49 -3.24 16.84 5.24
CA GLU A 49 -3.99 16.62 6.49
C GLU A 49 -5.40 16.07 6.24
N ARG A 50 -6.12 16.64 5.25
CA ARG A 50 -7.46 16.18 4.89
C ARG A 50 -7.47 14.82 4.22
N PHE A 51 -6.43 14.52 3.45
CA PHE A 51 -6.28 13.20 2.84
C PHE A 51 -6.02 12.13 3.90
N GLU A 52 -5.12 12.39 4.85
CA GLU A 52 -4.86 11.49 5.97
C GLU A 52 -6.12 11.27 6.81
N ALA A 53 -6.82 12.34 7.18
CA ALA A 53 -8.08 12.25 7.92
C ALA A 53 -9.13 11.40 7.17
N PHE A 54 -9.29 11.60 5.86
CA PHE A 54 -10.19 10.79 5.04
C PHE A 54 -9.84 9.30 5.08
N VAL A 55 -8.55 8.95 5.02
CA VAL A 55 -8.11 7.55 5.12
C VAL A 55 -8.45 6.98 6.48
N LEU A 56 -8.18 7.71 7.57
CA LEU A 56 -8.45 7.27 8.93
C LEU A 56 -9.95 7.11 9.20
N GLU A 57 -10.78 8.07 8.79
CA GLU A 57 -12.25 7.98 8.90
C GLU A 57 -12.79 6.77 8.13
N SER A 58 -12.29 6.52 6.92
CA SER A 58 -12.69 5.36 6.11
C SER A 58 -12.33 4.02 6.78
N LEU A 59 -11.25 3.97 7.57
CA LEU A 59 -10.90 2.76 8.33
C LEU A 59 -11.91 2.49 9.43
N GLU A 60 -12.34 3.54 10.15
CA GLU A 60 -13.35 3.43 11.20
C GLU A 60 -14.69 2.96 10.65
N ASP A 61 -15.14 3.54 9.53
CA ASP A 61 -16.39 3.16 8.84
C ASP A 61 -16.41 1.69 8.41
N GLU A 62 -15.26 1.16 8.00
CA GLU A 62 -15.11 -0.24 7.55
C GLU A 62 -14.79 -1.22 8.69
N GLY A 63 -14.72 -0.72 9.93
CA GLY A 63 -14.36 -1.51 11.11
C GLY A 63 -12.97 -2.13 10.98
N VAL A 64 -12.02 -1.39 10.42
CA VAL A 64 -10.61 -1.78 10.30
C VAL A 64 -9.81 -1.06 11.38
N SER A 65 -9.14 -1.82 12.24
CA SER A 65 -8.27 -1.23 13.26
C SER A 65 -7.01 -0.62 12.65
N HIS A 66 -6.45 0.42 13.30
CA HIS A 66 -5.18 1.02 12.87
C HIS A 66 -4.03 0.00 12.80
N SER A 67 -4.01 -1.00 13.67
CA SER A 67 -2.97 -2.04 13.67
C SER A 67 -3.14 -3.05 12.52
N GLU A 68 -4.37 -3.33 12.10
CA GLU A 68 -4.64 -4.09 10.88
C GLU A 68 -4.21 -3.31 9.64
N PHE A 69 -4.56 -2.02 9.61
CA PHE A 69 -4.16 -1.12 8.53
C PHE A 69 -2.64 -0.98 8.40
N ALA A 70 -1.94 -0.69 9.50
CA ALA A 70 -0.49 -0.55 9.50
C ALA A 70 0.22 -1.82 8.99
N ARG A 71 -0.29 -3.01 9.35
CA ARG A 71 0.23 -4.27 8.82
C ARG A 71 0.01 -4.40 7.31
N ALA A 72 -1.15 -3.99 6.81
CA ALA A 72 -1.43 -3.99 5.37
C ALA A 72 -0.54 -3.00 4.61
N VAL A 73 -0.29 -1.80 5.16
CA VAL A 73 0.63 -0.81 4.58
C VAL A 73 2.05 -1.36 4.50
N GLN A 74 2.56 -1.92 5.60
CA GLN A 74 3.91 -2.49 5.64
C GLN A 74 4.06 -3.65 4.64
N ALA A 75 3.12 -4.61 4.66
CA ALA A 75 3.17 -5.75 3.76
C ALA A 75 3.09 -5.33 2.28
N LEU A 76 2.35 -4.27 1.97
CA LEU A 76 2.30 -3.71 0.62
C LEU A 76 3.61 -3.04 0.20
N GLN A 77 4.27 -2.31 1.11
CA GLN A 77 5.59 -1.72 0.86
C GLN A 77 6.65 -2.79 0.65
N ASP A 78 6.64 -3.84 1.48
CA ASP A 78 7.56 -4.99 1.37
C ASP A 78 7.35 -5.73 0.05
N LEU A 79 6.08 -5.95 -0.34
CA LEU A 79 5.73 -6.54 -1.63
C LEU A 79 6.27 -5.72 -2.80
N ARG A 80 6.04 -4.39 -2.80
CA ARG A 80 6.55 -3.50 -3.86
C ARG A 80 8.07 -3.53 -3.94
N SER A 81 8.75 -3.41 -2.81
CA SER A 81 10.23 -3.46 -2.74
C SER A 81 10.78 -4.80 -3.23
N THR A 82 10.10 -5.90 -2.89
CA THR A 82 10.46 -7.24 -3.38
C THR A 82 10.31 -7.32 -4.89
N LEU A 83 9.21 -6.81 -5.46
CA LEU A 83 8.99 -6.81 -6.90
C LEU A 83 10.01 -5.95 -7.65
N GLU A 84 10.32 -4.74 -7.15
CA GLU A 84 11.34 -3.87 -7.74
C GLU A 84 12.73 -4.52 -7.73
N THR A 85 13.08 -5.20 -6.63
CA THR A 85 14.33 -5.96 -6.54
C THR A 85 14.39 -7.07 -7.59
N LEU A 86 13.28 -7.78 -7.80
CA LEU A 86 13.19 -8.87 -8.78
C LEU A 86 13.25 -8.37 -10.23
N ASP A 87 12.69 -7.19 -10.51
CA ASP A 87 12.77 -6.53 -11.82
C ASP A 87 14.16 -5.96 -12.10
N GLY A 88 14.91 -5.57 -11.06
CA GLY A 88 16.27 -5.02 -11.16
C GLY A 88 17.40 -6.06 -11.28
N LEU A 89 17.11 -7.36 -11.12
CA LEU A 89 18.14 -8.40 -11.23
C LEU A 89 18.52 -8.65 -12.70
N PRO A 90 19.83 -8.64 -13.06
CA PRO A 90 20.24 -9.02 -14.40
C PRO A 90 19.80 -10.45 -14.73
N GLY A 91 19.30 -10.61 -15.96
CA GLY A 91 18.79 -11.86 -16.54
C GLY A 91 19.70 -13.05 -16.32
#